data_AF-A0A8T0CF41-F1
#
_entry.id   AF-A0A8T0CF41-F1
#
_cell.length_a   1.000
_cell.length_b   1.000
_cell.length_c   1.000
_cell.angle_alpha   90.00
_cell.angle_beta   90.00
_cell.angle_gamma   90.00
#
_symmetry.space_group_name_H-M   'P 1'
#
loop_
_entity.id
_entity.type
_entity.pdbx_description
1 polymer ?
#
loop_
_entity_poly.entity_id
_entity_poly.type
_entity_poly.pdbx_seq_one_letter_code
_entity_poly.pdbx_strand_id
1 'polypeptide(L)'
;MGSSEYGSSYGDEKTLASVTTFQKKTEEAYDEAGLKWKPFTAQPFRQEVSRIIAIYLAVDGPRQLNLSDRERTATLTALQNTTHPSAFRAVLANVEWSLKRQAHPNFIRWTICNGNRPRVIFARGLGISLITLGLIADILITLSHANRGWRVLPLILYIIGISTQIAAWKGMCVVLHGMHHRHLRPWELFADDDDASQSELRDFSQETLVSTSTNSYEDEPWVARYERRNVIRKIFDREVWIQEPCLRQIQDTIFVQSLIGAVIIGCIIVGIFCAVPRGALF
;
A
#
# COMPACT_ATOMS: atom_id res chain seq x y z
N MET A 1 26.31 -34.50 46.13
CA MET A 1 25.82 -33.10 46.10
C MET A 1 26.06 -32.60 44.68
N GLY A 2 25.12 -32.57 43.75
CA GLY A 2 23.70 -32.23 43.88
C GLY A 2 23.53 -30.78 43.45
N SER A 3 23.55 -30.51 42.15
CA SER A 3 23.27 -29.18 41.60
C SER A 3 22.31 -29.34 40.43
N SER A 4 21.10 -28.85 40.66
CA SER A 4 19.90 -28.94 39.84
C SER A 4 20.02 -28.12 38.56
N GLU A 5 19.73 -28.77 37.43
CA GLU A 5 19.25 -28.11 36.21
C GLU A 5 17.84 -27.57 36.48
N TYR A 6 17.69 -26.26 36.70
CA TYR A 6 16.40 -25.59 36.74
C TYR A 6 16.48 -24.36 35.85
N GLY A 7 16.12 -24.53 34.58
CA GLY A 7 16.15 -23.47 33.59
C GLY A 7 15.48 -23.88 32.28
N SER A 8 14.22 -24.37 32.32
CA SER A 8 13.44 -24.61 31.08
C SER A 8 11.90 -24.65 31.25
N SER A 9 11.33 -24.38 32.43
CA SER A 9 9.87 -24.60 32.63
C SER A 9 8.97 -23.49 32.06
N TYR A 10 9.46 -22.24 31.99
CA TYR A 10 8.62 -21.09 31.60
C TYR A 10 8.29 -21.02 30.09
N GLY A 11 9.14 -21.60 29.23
CA GLY A 11 8.88 -21.69 27.78
C GLY A 11 7.88 -22.79 27.43
N ASP A 12 7.92 -23.90 28.16
CA ASP A 12 7.03 -25.05 27.94
C ASP A 12 5.58 -24.72 28.31
N GLU A 13 5.33 -24.00 29.41
CA GLU A 13 3.97 -23.63 29.82
C GLU A 13 3.26 -22.72 28.79
N LYS A 14 3.97 -21.71 28.26
CA LYS A 14 3.41 -20.82 27.21
C LYS A 14 3.14 -21.57 25.91
N THR A 15 4.04 -22.47 25.52
CA THR A 15 3.89 -23.29 24.32
C THR A 15 2.70 -24.24 24.45
N LEU A 16 2.54 -24.88 25.62
CA LEU A 16 1.42 -25.76 25.92
C LEU A 16 0.08 -25.02 25.95
N ALA A 17 0.05 -23.82 26.55
CA ALA A 17 -1.12 -22.94 26.56
C ALA A 17 -1.52 -22.48 25.15
N SER A 18 -0.53 -22.19 24.29
CA SER A 18 -0.76 -21.82 22.89
C SER A 18 -1.32 -22.99 22.07
N VAL A 19 -0.75 -24.20 22.23
CA VAL A 19 -1.22 -25.43 21.56
C VAL A 19 -2.67 -25.76 21.93
N THR A 20 -3.02 -25.69 23.21
CA THR A 20 -4.39 -25.93 23.68
C THR A 20 -5.38 -24.90 23.14
N THR A 21 -4.97 -23.63 23.05
CA THR A 21 -5.78 -22.56 22.46
C THR A 21 -6.08 -22.83 20.97
N PHE A 22 -5.07 -23.19 20.18
CA PHE A 22 -5.26 -23.52 18.77
C PHE A 22 -6.10 -24.77 18.56
N GLN A 23 -5.96 -25.79 19.41
CA GLN A 23 -6.79 -27.00 19.36
C GLN A 23 -8.26 -26.66 19.57
N LYS A 24 -8.57 -25.90 20.63
CA LYS A 24 -9.95 -25.48 20.91
C LYS A 24 -10.57 -24.71 19.74
N LYS A 25 -9.84 -23.74 19.19
CA LYS A 25 -10.32 -22.95 18.03
C LYS A 25 -10.47 -23.80 16.76
N THR A 26 -9.66 -24.85 16.61
CA THR A 26 -9.81 -25.82 15.51
C THR A 26 -11.08 -26.66 15.68
N GLU A 27 -11.37 -27.13 16.90
CA GLU A 27 -12.60 -27.86 17.21
C GLU A 27 -13.84 -26.99 16.94
N GLU A 28 -13.83 -25.74 17.40
CA GLU A 28 -14.89 -24.75 17.11
C GLU A 28 -15.10 -24.56 15.60
N ALA A 29 -14.02 -24.46 14.82
CA ALA A 29 -14.11 -24.32 13.36
C ALA A 29 -14.72 -25.56 12.68
N TYR A 30 -14.46 -26.77 13.19
CA TYR A 30 -15.11 -27.98 12.69
C TYR A 30 -16.60 -28.00 13.04
N ASP A 31 -16.96 -27.63 14.27
CA ASP A 31 -18.36 -27.57 14.70
C ASP A 31 -19.17 -26.56 13.87
N GLU A 32 -18.60 -25.39 13.60
CA GLU A 32 -19.21 -24.36 12.76
C GLU A 32 -19.40 -24.82 11.31
N ALA A 33 -18.47 -25.61 10.78
CA ALA A 33 -18.59 -26.26 9.47
C ALA A 33 -19.58 -27.44 9.45
N GLY A 34 -20.24 -27.75 10.58
CA GLY A 34 -21.20 -28.85 10.72
C GLY A 34 -20.54 -30.24 10.78
N LEU A 35 -19.25 -30.31 11.09
CA LEU A 35 -18.46 -31.53 11.07
C LEU A 35 -18.45 -32.19 12.46
N LYS A 36 -19.30 -33.21 12.64
CA LYS A 36 -19.55 -33.87 13.94
C LYS A 36 -18.48 -34.86 14.41
N TRP A 37 -17.52 -35.20 13.56
CA TRP A 37 -16.54 -36.26 13.83
C TRP A 37 -15.21 -35.66 14.30
N LYS A 38 -14.54 -36.35 15.24
CA LYS A 38 -13.18 -35.95 15.61
C LYS A 38 -12.20 -36.30 14.49
N PRO A 39 -11.25 -35.42 14.16
CA PRO A 39 -10.24 -35.69 13.13
C PRO A 39 -9.29 -36.83 13.56
N PHE A 40 -8.71 -37.54 12.59
CA PHE A 40 -7.72 -38.58 12.87
C PHE A 40 -6.42 -37.97 13.45
N THR A 41 -6.15 -38.24 14.72
CA THR A 41 -5.02 -37.64 15.46
C THR A 41 -3.66 -38.28 15.16
N ALA A 42 -3.63 -39.51 14.63
CA ALA A 42 -2.41 -40.27 14.34
C ALA A 42 -1.67 -39.86 13.05
N GLN A 43 -2.21 -38.91 12.28
CA GLN A 43 -1.63 -38.49 11.01
C GLN A 43 -0.45 -37.52 11.21
N PRO A 44 0.57 -37.57 10.34
CA PRO A 44 1.72 -36.65 10.42
C PRO A 44 1.28 -35.21 10.20
N PHE A 45 2.02 -34.27 10.80
CA PHE A 45 1.79 -32.81 10.71
C PHE A 45 0.41 -32.33 11.18
N ARG A 46 -0.26 -33.10 12.05
CA ARG A 46 -1.63 -32.78 12.48
C ARG A 46 -1.67 -31.51 13.35
N GLN A 47 -0.64 -31.25 14.14
CA GLN A 47 -0.55 -30.04 14.96
C GLN A 47 -0.42 -28.78 14.08
N GLU A 48 0.38 -28.86 13.03
CA GLU A 48 0.60 -27.80 12.06
C GLU A 48 -0.67 -27.50 11.27
N VAL A 49 -1.40 -28.53 10.83
CA VAL A 49 -2.70 -28.35 10.16
C VAL A 49 -3.72 -27.71 11.11
N SER A 50 -3.77 -28.15 12.37
CA SER A 50 -4.67 -27.54 13.37
C SER A 50 -4.34 -26.06 13.58
N ARG A 51 -3.05 -25.72 13.65
CA ARG A 51 -2.60 -24.34 13.74
C ARG A 51 -2.98 -23.52 12.49
N ILE A 52 -2.81 -24.08 11.30
CA ILE A 52 -3.24 -23.43 10.04
C ILE A 52 -4.75 -23.16 10.08
N ILE A 53 -5.55 -24.14 10.53
CA ILE A 53 -6.99 -23.97 10.67
C ILE A 53 -7.30 -22.82 11.63
N ALA A 54 -6.76 -22.85 12.84
CA ALA A 54 -7.05 -21.84 13.86
C ALA A 54 -6.63 -20.41 13.47
N ILE A 55 -5.55 -20.26 12.70
CA ILE A 55 -5.03 -18.95 12.29
C ILE A 55 -5.75 -18.41 11.05
N TYR A 56 -5.91 -19.25 10.02
CA TYR A 56 -6.27 -18.81 8.66
C TYR A 56 -7.65 -19.27 8.18
N LEU A 57 -8.22 -20.33 8.74
CA LEU A 57 -9.49 -20.91 8.26
C LEU A 57 -10.65 -20.78 9.26
N ALA A 58 -10.37 -20.68 10.56
CA ALA A 58 -11.39 -20.46 11.58
C ALA A 58 -12.02 -19.07 11.39
N VAL A 59 -13.32 -18.96 11.65
CA VAL A 59 -13.99 -17.67 11.70
C VAL A 59 -13.43 -16.85 12.87
N ASP A 60 -13.22 -15.56 12.62
CA ASP A 60 -12.51 -14.65 13.51
C ASP A 60 -11.09 -15.14 13.86
N GLY A 61 -10.50 -15.95 12.97
CA GLY A 61 -9.09 -16.31 13.00
C GLY A 61 -8.22 -15.04 12.96
N PRO A 62 -7.10 -14.97 13.71
CA PRO A 62 -6.25 -13.78 13.74
C PRO A 62 -5.75 -13.35 12.36
N ARG A 63 -5.69 -14.27 11.37
CA ARG A 63 -5.35 -13.96 9.98
C ARG A 63 -6.28 -14.68 9.02
N GLN A 64 -7.58 -14.71 9.37
CA GLN A 64 -8.60 -15.37 8.58
C GLN A 64 -8.49 -14.98 7.10
N LEU A 65 -8.42 -15.98 6.23
CA LEU A 65 -8.38 -15.78 4.79
C LEU A 65 -9.78 -15.40 4.27
N ASN A 66 -9.81 -14.53 3.28
CA ASN A 66 -11.05 -14.15 2.58
C ASN A 66 -11.47 -15.26 1.60
N LEU A 67 -12.06 -16.33 2.14
CA LEU A 67 -12.55 -17.50 1.41
C LEU A 67 -14.07 -17.54 1.44
N SER A 68 -14.69 -18.12 0.41
CA SER A 68 -16.12 -18.42 0.45
C SER A 68 -16.43 -19.51 1.49
N ASP A 69 -17.62 -19.48 2.09
CA ASP A 69 -18.05 -20.50 3.06
C ASP A 69 -17.97 -21.92 2.49
N ARG A 70 -18.27 -22.06 1.19
CA ARG A 70 -18.17 -23.34 0.47
C ARG A 70 -16.73 -23.84 0.40
N GLU A 71 -15.77 -22.99 0.04
CA GLU A 71 -14.34 -23.38 -0.04
C GLU A 71 -13.78 -23.70 1.35
N ARG A 72 -14.12 -22.88 2.34
CA ARG A 72 -13.74 -23.09 3.75
C ARG A 72 -14.24 -24.44 4.24
N THR A 73 -15.54 -24.69 4.11
CA THR A 73 -16.19 -25.94 4.55
C THR A 73 -15.59 -27.15 3.83
N ALA A 74 -15.45 -27.10 2.50
CA ALA A 74 -14.87 -28.19 1.73
C ALA A 74 -13.42 -28.51 2.16
N THR A 75 -12.64 -27.48 2.48
CA THR A 75 -11.27 -27.64 2.98
C THR A 75 -11.26 -28.24 4.37
N LEU A 76 -12.10 -27.77 5.29
CA LEU A 76 -12.22 -28.34 6.64
C LEU A 76 -12.65 -29.81 6.59
N THR A 77 -13.60 -30.17 5.73
CA THR A 77 -14.02 -31.57 5.53
C THR A 77 -12.87 -32.43 5.03
N ALA A 78 -12.04 -31.93 4.11
CA ALA A 78 -10.86 -32.65 3.66
C ALA A 78 -9.83 -32.80 4.79
N LEU A 79 -9.56 -31.72 5.53
CA LEU A 79 -8.57 -31.69 6.62
C LEU A 79 -8.99 -32.51 7.83
N GLN A 80 -10.28 -32.77 8.02
CA GLN A 80 -10.75 -33.73 9.02
C GLN A 80 -10.23 -35.15 8.75
N ASN A 81 -10.10 -35.51 7.46
CA ASN A 81 -9.77 -36.85 7.00
C ASN A 81 -8.30 -37.03 6.60
N THR A 82 -7.57 -35.97 6.23
CA THR A 82 -6.18 -36.07 5.79
C THR A 82 -5.36 -34.81 6.12
N THR A 83 -4.06 -34.97 6.36
CA THR A 83 -3.05 -33.87 6.40
C THR A 83 -2.33 -33.69 5.06
N HIS A 84 -2.71 -34.41 4.01
CA HIS A 84 -2.02 -34.33 2.73
C HIS A 84 -2.15 -32.91 2.12
N PRO A 85 -1.06 -32.29 1.59
CA PRO A 85 -1.09 -30.92 1.07
C PRO A 85 -2.14 -30.65 -0.01
N SER A 86 -2.56 -31.69 -0.76
CA SER A 86 -3.61 -31.57 -1.77
C SER A 86 -4.96 -31.13 -1.21
N ALA A 87 -5.22 -31.31 0.10
CA ALA A 87 -6.42 -30.81 0.75
C ALA A 87 -6.54 -29.28 0.67
N PHE A 88 -5.42 -28.57 0.60
CA PHE A 88 -5.37 -27.11 0.48
C PHE A 88 -5.40 -26.61 -0.98
N ARG A 89 -5.38 -27.49 -1.98
CA ARG A 89 -5.13 -27.11 -3.38
C ARG A 89 -6.09 -26.04 -3.91
N ALA A 90 -7.37 -26.14 -3.59
CA ALA A 90 -8.37 -25.16 -4.03
C ALA A 90 -8.16 -23.79 -3.36
N VAL A 91 -7.95 -23.78 -2.04
CA VAL A 91 -7.65 -22.57 -1.26
C VAL A 91 -6.36 -21.91 -1.73
N LEU A 92 -5.30 -22.69 -1.94
CA LEU A 92 -4.03 -22.19 -2.45
C LEU A 92 -4.18 -21.50 -3.81
N ALA A 93 -4.95 -22.10 -4.72
CA ALA A 93 -5.20 -21.49 -6.03
C ALA A 93 -5.94 -20.15 -5.91
N ASN A 94 -6.91 -20.02 -5.00
CA ASN A 94 -7.65 -18.77 -4.76
C ASN A 94 -6.75 -17.70 -4.10
N VAL A 95 -5.97 -18.08 -3.09
CA VAL A 95 -5.01 -17.18 -2.42
C VAL A 95 -3.95 -16.70 -3.40
N GLU A 96 -3.37 -17.60 -4.21
CA GLU A 96 -2.37 -17.26 -5.22
C GLU A 96 -2.95 -16.31 -6.27
N TRP A 97 -4.18 -16.57 -6.72
CA TRP A 97 -4.87 -15.68 -7.63
C TRP A 97 -5.07 -14.29 -7.03
N SER A 98 -5.51 -14.20 -5.78
CA SER A 98 -5.70 -12.93 -5.06
C SER A 98 -4.37 -12.17 -4.91
N LEU A 99 -3.28 -12.86 -4.55
CA LEU A 99 -1.95 -12.27 -4.47
C LEU A 99 -1.49 -11.71 -5.82
N LYS A 100 -1.62 -12.48 -6.90
CA LYS A 100 -1.13 -12.09 -8.23
C LYS A 100 -2.00 -11.06 -8.94
N ARG A 101 -3.33 -11.13 -8.77
CA ARG A 101 -4.29 -10.31 -9.52
C ARG A 101 -4.82 -9.11 -8.76
N GLN A 102 -4.73 -9.11 -7.43
CA GLN A 102 -5.19 -7.99 -6.60
C GLN A 102 -4.04 -7.34 -5.84
N ALA A 103 -3.37 -8.09 -4.97
CA ALA A 103 -2.36 -7.52 -4.08
C ALA A 103 -1.15 -6.98 -4.86
N HIS A 104 -0.62 -7.75 -5.82
CA HIS A 104 0.55 -7.34 -6.60
C HIS A 104 0.30 -6.08 -7.45
N PRO A 105 -0.77 -5.96 -8.26
CA PRO A 105 -1.05 -4.70 -8.97
C PRO A 105 -1.26 -3.50 -8.03
N ASN A 106 -1.89 -3.71 -6.87
CA ASN A 106 -2.06 -2.66 -5.87
C ASN A 106 -0.73 -2.24 -5.24
N PHE A 107 0.14 -3.20 -4.93
CA PHE A 107 1.50 -2.96 -4.47
C PHE A 107 2.26 -2.11 -5.50
N ILE A 108 2.26 -2.51 -6.78
CA ILE A 108 2.94 -1.74 -7.84
C ILE A 108 2.40 -0.31 -7.93
N ARG A 109 1.07 -0.10 -7.95
CA ARG A 109 0.46 1.23 -7.97
C ARG A 109 0.90 2.08 -6.77
N TRP A 110 0.96 1.47 -5.60
CA TRP A 110 1.35 2.14 -4.38
C TRP A 110 2.84 2.50 -4.37
N THR A 111 3.71 1.62 -4.86
CA THR A 111 5.16 1.82 -4.91
C THR A 111 5.57 2.88 -5.92
N ILE A 112 4.86 3.00 -7.05
CA ILE A 112 5.12 4.04 -8.07
C ILE A 112 4.92 5.46 -7.53
N CYS A 113 3.95 5.65 -6.61
CA CYS A 113 3.68 6.95 -6.00
C CYS A 113 4.88 7.44 -5.19
N ASN A 114 5.57 8.50 -5.66
CA ASN A 114 6.71 9.07 -4.95
C ASN A 114 6.31 10.00 -3.79
N GLY A 115 5.10 10.58 -3.81
CA GLY A 115 4.60 11.50 -2.80
C GLY A 115 3.54 10.85 -1.91
N ASN A 116 3.43 11.31 -0.67
CA ASN A 116 2.28 10.98 0.18
C ASN A 116 1.03 11.74 -0.26
N ARG A 117 -0.13 11.34 0.27
CA ARG A 117 -1.44 11.92 -0.11
C ARG A 117 -1.48 13.45 0.06
N PRO A 118 -1.02 14.05 1.18
CA PRO A 118 -0.96 15.51 1.30
C PRO A 118 -0.11 16.20 0.24
N ARG A 119 1.10 15.70 -0.07
CA ARG A 119 1.97 16.29 -1.10
C ARG A 119 1.37 16.17 -2.50
N VAL A 120 0.70 15.06 -2.81
CA VAL A 120 -0.01 14.89 -4.09
C VAL A 120 -1.18 15.87 -4.20
N ILE A 121 -1.98 16.06 -3.14
CA ILE A 121 -3.07 17.05 -3.14
C ILE A 121 -2.52 18.47 -3.33
N PHE A 122 -1.41 18.80 -2.66
CA PHE A 122 -0.72 20.07 -2.86
C PHE A 122 -0.25 20.27 -4.31
N ALA A 123 0.38 19.24 -4.90
CA ALA A 123 0.81 19.28 -6.30
C ALA A 123 -0.38 19.45 -7.27
N ARG A 124 -1.52 18.81 -6.99
CA ARG A 124 -2.76 19.03 -7.76
C ARG A 124 -3.24 20.47 -7.65
N GLY A 125 -3.25 21.04 -6.44
CA GLY A 125 -3.59 22.45 -6.24
C GLY A 125 -2.69 23.39 -7.06
N LEU A 126 -1.37 23.18 -6.98
CA LEU A 126 -0.38 23.96 -7.73
C LEU A 126 -0.61 23.86 -9.25
N GLY A 127 -0.83 22.66 -9.78
CA GLY A 127 -1.11 22.46 -11.20
C GLY A 127 -2.36 23.19 -11.68
N ILE A 128 -3.46 23.15 -10.90
CA ILE A 128 -4.69 23.89 -11.23
C ILE A 128 -4.41 25.39 -11.23
N SER A 129 -3.76 25.92 -10.20
CA SER A 129 -3.44 27.35 -10.08
C SER A 129 -2.61 27.85 -11.26
N LEU A 130 -1.62 27.09 -11.73
CA LEU A 130 -0.81 27.45 -12.90
C LEU A 130 -1.64 27.47 -14.20
N ILE A 131 -2.53 26.51 -14.39
CA ILE A 131 -3.43 26.49 -15.56
C ILE A 131 -4.37 27.70 -15.52
N THR A 132 -4.96 28.00 -14.36
CA THR A 132 -5.82 29.17 -14.18
C THR A 132 -5.07 30.47 -14.44
N LEU A 133 -3.83 30.60 -13.95
CA LEU A 133 -3.00 31.76 -14.22
C LEU A 133 -2.67 31.90 -15.72
N GLY A 134 -2.39 30.78 -16.40
CA GLY A 134 -2.20 30.75 -17.85
C GLY A 134 -3.42 31.25 -18.61
N LEU A 135 -4.63 30.79 -18.24
CA LEU A 135 -5.89 31.24 -18.82
C LEU A 135 -6.13 32.73 -18.59
N ILE A 136 -5.89 33.21 -17.37
CA ILE A 136 -6.02 34.64 -17.05
C ILE A 136 -5.05 35.46 -17.90
N ALA A 137 -3.79 35.03 -18.02
CA ALA A 137 -2.79 35.70 -18.85
C ALA A 137 -3.20 35.73 -20.33
N ASP A 138 -3.71 34.62 -20.89
CA ASP A 138 -4.20 34.56 -22.26
C ASP A 138 -5.37 35.52 -22.49
N ILE A 139 -6.33 35.59 -21.56
CA ILE A 139 -7.46 36.52 -21.64
C ILE A 139 -6.95 37.96 -21.63
N LEU A 140 -6.09 38.32 -20.69
CA LEU A 140 -5.55 39.68 -20.57
C LEU A 140 -4.77 40.09 -21.83
N ILE A 141 -3.90 39.22 -22.35
CA ILE A 141 -3.13 39.51 -23.58
C ILE A 141 -4.07 39.58 -24.79
N THR A 142 -5.11 38.74 -24.85
CA THR A 142 -6.07 38.70 -25.97
C THR A 142 -6.89 39.97 -26.06
N LEU A 143 -7.30 40.52 -24.92
CA LEU A 143 -8.06 41.76 -24.82
C LEU A 143 -7.19 43.01 -24.98
N SER A 144 -5.89 42.90 -24.74
CA SER A 144 -4.94 44.03 -24.87
C SER A 144 -4.64 44.45 -26.32
N HIS A 145 -3.95 45.58 -26.47
CA HIS A 145 -3.33 46.00 -27.75
C HIS A 145 -2.12 45.18 -28.19
N ALA A 146 -1.65 44.21 -27.39
CA ALA A 146 -0.49 43.40 -27.72
C ALA A 146 -0.67 42.63 -29.04
N ASN A 147 0.44 42.40 -29.75
CA ASN A 147 0.42 41.59 -30.97
C ASN A 147 0.06 40.12 -30.66
N ARG A 148 -0.38 39.37 -31.68
CA ARG A 148 -0.83 37.97 -31.48
C ARG A 148 0.27 37.04 -30.97
N GLY A 149 1.54 37.33 -31.25
CA GLY A 149 2.68 36.49 -30.83
C GLY A 149 2.86 36.43 -29.32
N TRP A 150 2.50 37.48 -28.59
CA TRP A 150 2.58 37.49 -27.11
C TRP A 150 1.67 36.46 -26.44
N ARG A 151 0.63 35.98 -27.14
CA ARG A 151 -0.29 34.93 -26.64
C ARG A 151 0.37 33.56 -26.53
N VAL A 152 1.60 33.39 -27.02
CA VAL A 152 2.39 32.16 -26.83
C VAL A 152 3.04 32.10 -25.44
N LEU A 153 3.22 33.22 -24.74
CA LEU A 153 3.89 33.23 -23.43
C LEU A 153 3.22 32.33 -22.37
N PRO A 154 1.88 32.30 -22.24
CA PRO A 154 1.22 31.41 -21.29
C PRO A 154 1.42 29.91 -21.56
N LEU A 155 1.96 29.52 -22.72
CA LEU A 155 2.33 28.13 -23.03
C LEU A 155 3.21 27.50 -21.95
N ILE A 156 4.15 28.26 -21.38
CA ILE A 156 5.03 27.78 -20.30
C ILE A 156 4.22 27.41 -19.07
N LEU A 157 3.24 28.23 -18.69
CA LEU A 157 2.35 27.97 -17.55
C LEU A 157 1.48 26.74 -17.81
N TYR A 158 0.98 26.55 -19.03
CA TYR A 158 0.23 25.35 -19.40
C TYR A 158 1.10 24.10 -19.37
N ILE A 159 2.31 24.13 -19.93
CA ILE A 159 3.19 22.96 -19.93
C ILE A 159 3.49 22.55 -18.49
N ILE A 160 3.87 23.48 -17.61
CA ILE A 160 4.18 23.18 -16.20
C ILE A 160 2.91 22.73 -15.46
N GLY A 161 1.80 23.46 -15.59
CA GLY A 161 0.55 23.18 -14.89
C GLY A 161 -0.09 21.85 -15.29
N ILE A 162 -0.23 21.59 -16.59
CA ILE A 162 -0.85 20.38 -17.13
C ILE A 162 0.03 19.15 -16.87
N SER A 163 1.36 19.24 -17.07
CA SER A 163 2.25 18.12 -16.79
C SER A 163 2.23 17.75 -15.31
N THR A 164 2.29 18.76 -14.43
CA THR A 164 2.13 18.57 -12.97
C THR A 164 0.81 17.89 -12.65
N GLN A 165 -0.28 18.26 -13.35
CA GLN A 165 -1.59 17.70 -13.08
C GLN A 165 -1.71 16.23 -13.52
N ILE A 166 -1.24 15.90 -14.71
CA ILE A 166 -1.22 14.52 -15.22
C ILE A 166 -0.36 13.63 -14.32
N ALA A 167 0.82 14.10 -13.91
CA ALA A 167 1.71 13.38 -12.99
C ALA A 167 1.08 13.19 -11.60
N ALA A 168 0.44 14.23 -11.05
CA ALA A 168 -0.20 14.17 -9.73
C ALA A 168 -1.46 13.28 -9.72
N TRP A 169 -2.12 13.08 -10.85
CA TRP A 169 -3.18 12.08 -10.99
C TRP A 169 -2.66 10.65 -10.86
N LYS A 170 -1.41 10.40 -11.27
CA LYS A 170 -0.70 9.12 -11.07
C LYS A 170 -0.02 9.01 -9.69
N GLY A 171 -0.24 9.97 -8.79
CA GLY A 171 0.35 9.97 -7.45
C GLY A 171 1.81 10.41 -7.41
N MET A 172 2.29 11.09 -8.47
CA MET A 172 3.67 11.59 -8.54
C MET A 172 3.74 13.10 -8.36
N CYS A 173 4.73 13.55 -7.60
CA CYS A 173 5.19 14.93 -7.55
C CYS A 173 6.38 15.10 -8.49
N VAL A 174 6.30 16.05 -9.42
CA VAL A 174 7.35 16.35 -10.40
C VAL A 174 8.66 16.79 -9.72
N VAL A 175 8.56 17.54 -8.61
CA VAL A 175 9.73 18.00 -7.84
C VAL A 175 10.50 16.81 -7.26
N LEU A 176 9.78 15.87 -6.62
CA LEU A 176 10.40 14.65 -6.08
C LEU A 176 11.01 13.79 -7.18
N HIS A 177 10.31 13.69 -8.31
CA HIS A 177 10.79 12.95 -9.46
C HIS A 177 12.12 13.52 -9.98
N GLY A 178 12.24 14.84 -10.12
CA GLY A 178 13.47 15.50 -10.56
C GLY A 178 14.67 15.28 -9.63
N MET A 179 14.42 14.96 -8.35
CA MET A 179 15.46 14.60 -7.38
C MET A 179 15.68 13.08 -7.28
N HIS A 180 14.91 12.27 -8.02
CA HIS A 180 14.82 10.82 -7.88
C HIS A 180 14.53 10.37 -6.43
N HIS A 181 13.74 11.19 -5.72
CA HIS A 181 13.37 10.97 -4.33
C HIS A 181 11.94 10.44 -4.21
N ARG A 182 11.67 9.73 -3.12
CA ARG A 182 10.32 9.40 -2.64
C ARG A 182 10.18 9.83 -1.19
N HIS A 183 8.96 10.13 -0.76
CA HIS A 183 8.68 10.23 0.67
C HIS A 183 8.91 8.89 1.37
N LEU A 184 9.46 8.97 2.57
CA LEU A 184 9.44 7.86 3.51
C LEU A 184 7.99 7.49 3.80
N ARG A 185 7.75 6.20 3.97
CA ARG A 185 6.45 5.69 4.39
C ARG A 185 6.23 6.01 5.86
N PRO A 186 4.98 6.13 6.31
CA PRO A 186 4.69 6.45 7.71
C PRO A 186 5.42 5.56 8.71
N TRP A 187 5.48 4.24 8.49
CA TRP A 187 6.24 3.31 9.35
C TRP A 187 7.77 3.46 9.25
N GLU A 188 8.31 3.83 8.07
CA GLU A 188 9.75 4.11 7.89
C GLU A 188 10.15 5.41 8.63
N LEU A 189 9.22 6.34 8.80
CA LEU A 189 9.49 7.65 9.40
C LEU A 189 9.79 7.58 10.90
N PHE A 190 9.24 6.57 11.57
CA PHE A 190 9.36 6.36 13.02
C PHE A 190 10.23 5.15 13.40
N ALA A 191 10.73 4.41 12.41
CA ALA A 191 11.62 3.26 12.65
C ALA A 191 12.87 3.67 13.45
N ASP A 192 13.45 4.84 13.15
CA ASP A 192 14.65 5.35 13.82
C ASP A 192 14.38 5.80 15.28
N ASP A 193 13.17 6.28 15.59
CA ASP A 193 12.80 6.75 16.95
C ASP A 193 12.61 5.56 17.91
N ASP A 194 12.21 4.41 17.35
CA ASP A 194 11.85 3.23 18.12
C ASP A 194 12.99 2.21 18.22
N ASP A 195 14.17 2.43 17.61
CA ASP A 195 15.33 1.53 17.67
C ASP A 195 15.88 1.33 19.11
N ALA A 196 15.50 2.18 20.07
CA ALA A 196 15.75 1.96 21.51
C ALA A 196 14.73 1.02 22.20
N SER A 197 13.62 0.69 21.52
CA SER A 197 12.50 -0.13 22.03
C SER A 197 12.11 -1.31 21.12
N GLN A 198 12.62 -1.37 19.88
CA GLN A 198 12.27 -2.36 18.85
C GLN A 198 13.26 -3.53 18.70
N SER A 199 14.26 -3.66 19.59
CA SER A 199 15.10 -4.87 19.57
C SER A 199 14.29 -6.14 19.89
N GLU A 200 13.08 -6.03 20.45
CA GLU A 200 12.17 -7.16 20.70
C GLU A 200 11.20 -7.46 19.54
N LEU A 201 11.00 -6.52 18.59
CA LEU A 201 10.06 -6.70 17.46
C LEU A 201 10.73 -7.27 16.20
N ARG A 202 12.06 -7.16 16.06
CA ARG A 202 12.77 -7.79 14.92
C ARG A 202 12.81 -9.32 14.99
N ASP A 203 12.62 -9.90 16.18
CA ASP A 203 12.49 -11.35 16.38
C ASP A 203 11.11 -11.91 15.96
N PHE A 204 10.09 -11.05 15.75
CA PHE A 204 8.73 -11.49 15.39
C PHE A 204 8.64 -12.17 14.02
N SER A 205 9.58 -11.91 13.11
CA SER A 205 9.54 -12.53 11.77
C SER A 205 9.74 -14.06 11.83
N GLN A 206 10.44 -14.57 12.86
CA GLN A 206 10.68 -16.00 13.02
C GLN A 206 9.61 -16.72 13.87
N GLU A 207 8.83 -16.01 14.69
CA GLU A 207 7.76 -16.59 15.55
C GLU A 207 6.33 -16.44 15.00
N THR A 208 6.19 -16.29 13.68
CA THR A 208 4.93 -16.00 12.99
C THR A 208 3.79 -17.00 13.27
N LEU A 209 4.11 -18.23 13.66
CA LEU A 209 3.15 -19.30 13.96
C LEU A 209 2.79 -19.44 15.45
N VAL A 210 3.55 -18.79 16.34
CA VAL A 210 3.29 -18.81 17.79
C VAL A 210 2.69 -17.48 18.25
N SER A 211 2.91 -16.41 17.48
CA SER A 211 2.37 -15.09 17.76
C SER A 211 0.84 -15.07 17.66
N THR A 212 0.19 -14.67 18.76
CA THR A 212 -1.26 -14.43 18.84
C THR A 212 -1.66 -13.08 18.23
N SER A 213 -0.71 -12.32 17.67
CA SER A 213 -0.98 -11.01 17.07
C SER A 213 -1.74 -11.13 15.75
N THR A 214 -2.74 -10.28 15.58
CA THR A 214 -3.63 -10.22 14.41
C THR A 214 -2.91 -9.67 13.17
N ASN A 215 -1.64 -9.21 13.28
CA ASN A 215 -0.93 -8.45 12.24
C ASN A 215 -1.79 -7.31 11.64
N SER A 216 -2.65 -6.71 12.47
CA SER A 216 -3.49 -5.59 12.04
C SER A 216 -2.64 -4.34 12.00
N TYR A 217 -2.68 -3.67 10.85
CA TYR A 217 -2.06 -2.36 10.68
C TYR A 217 -2.66 -1.30 11.61
N GLU A 218 -3.94 -1.41 11.96
CA GLU A 218 -4.66 -0.37 12.72
C GLU A 218 -4.14 -0.20 14.15
N ASP A 219 -3.58 -1.27 14.71
CA ASP A 219 -3.06 -1.31 16.07
C ASP A 219 -1.61 -0.78 16.18
N GLU A 220 -1.00 -0.43 15.05
CA GLU A 220 0.39 0.00 15.02
C GLU A 220 0.56 1.41 15.64
N PRO A 221 1.50 1.61 16.58
CA PRO A 221 1.64 2.85 17.34
C PRO A 221 1.98 4.06 16.45
N TRP A 222 2.65 3.80 15.32
CA TRP A 222 3.01 4.84 14.37
C TRP A 222 1.79 5.44 13.65
N VAL A 223 0.66 4.72 13.54
CA VAL A 223 -0.56 5.20 12.87
C VAL A 223 -1.11 6.42 13.60
N ALA A 224 -1.33 6.31 14.91
CA ALA A 224 -1.78 7.42 15.75
C ALA A 224 -0.79 8.60 15.74
N ARG A 225 0.52 8.32 15.74
CA ARG A 225 1.56 9.36 15.64
C ARG A 225 1.52 10.08 14.30
N TYR A 226 1.31 9.35 13.19
CA TYR A 226 1.22 9.93 11.86
C TYR A 226 -0.04 10.76 11.69
N GLU A 227 -1.20 10.28 12.17
CA GLU A 227 -2.46 11.00 12.06
C GLU A 227 -2.42 12.37 12.73
N ARG A 228 -1.88 12.45 13.96
CA ARG A 228 -1.76 13.70 14.74
C ARG A 228 -0.84 14.76 14.12
N ARG A 229 -0.01 14.41 13.13
CA ARG A 229 0.90 15.38 12.49
C ARG A 229 0.16 16.40 11.63
N ASN A 230 0.61 17.66 11.71
CA ASN A 230 0.12 18.77 10.90
C ASN A 230 0.30 18.50 9.40
N VAL A 231 -0.69 18.91 8.59
CA VAL A 231 -0.71 18.66 7.14
C VAL A 231 0.49 19.29 6.43
N ILE A 232 0.92 20.50 6.81
CA ILE A 232 2.10 21.15 6.23
C ILE A 232 3.36 20.30 6.44
N ARG A 233 3.53 19.75 7.65
CA ARG A 233 4.66 18.87 7.95
C ARG A 233 4.60 17.58 7.14
N LYS A 234 3.40 17.05 6.88
CA LYS A 234 3.20 15.90 5.98
C LYS A 234 3.56 16.22 4.53
N ILE A 235 3.26 17.43 4.04
CA ILE A 235 3.62 17.84 2.67
C ILE A 235 5.14 17.83 2.47
N PHE A 236 5.90 18.21 3.50
CA PHE A 236 7.36 18.24 3.51
C PHE A 236 7.97 17.16 4.42
N ASP A 237 7.38 15.95 4.39
CA ASP A 237 7.91 14.80 5.13
C ASP A 237 9.33 14.43 4.61
N ARG A 238 10.07 13.67 5.42
CA ARG A 238 11.41 13.16 5.06
C ARG A 238 11.33 12.38 3.74
N GLU A 239 12.33 12.58 2.90
CA GLU A 239 12.46 11.95 1.60
C GLU A 239 13.75 11.14 1.52
N VAL A 240 13.72 10.08 0.69
CA VAL A 240 14.82 9.15 0.47
C VAL A 240 14.98 8.91 -1.02
N TRP A 241 16.22 8.69 -1.45
CA TRP A 241 16.52 8.36 -2.83
C TRP A 241 15.95 6.99 -3.21
N ILE A 242 15.44 6.88 -4.44
CA ILE A 242 14.84 5.66 -4.96
C ILE A 242 15.94 4.68 -5.39
N GLN A 243 16.12 3.63 -4.60
CA GLN A 243 17.13 2.60 -4.85
C GLN A 243 16.82 1.78 -6.12
N GLU A 244 15.58 1.35 -6.27
CA GLU A 244 15.16 0.42 -7.32
C GLU A 244 15.18 1.09 -8.72
N PRO A 245 16.00 0.61 -9.67
CA PRO A 245 16.07 1.20 -11.03
C PRO A 245 14.78 0.98 -11.82
N CYS A 246 14.10 -0.16 -11.66
CA CYS A 246 12.85 -0.43 -12.36
C CYS A 246 11.77 0.58 -11.99
N LEU A 247 11.73 1.01 -10.72
CA LEU A 247 10.79 2.02 -10.25
C LEU A 247 11.05 3.38 -10.91
N ARG A 248 12.33 3.76 -11.03
CA ARG A 248 12.73 5.00 -11.70
C ARG A 248 12.32 5.00 -13.17
N GLN A 249 12.55 3.91 -13.89
CA GLN A 249 12.11 3.79 -15.29
C GLN A 249 10.60 4.00 -15.47
N ILE A 250 9.79 3.45 -14.55
CA ILE A 250 8.34 3.64 -14.58
C ILE A 250 7.98 5.11 -14.33
N GLN A 251 8.62 5.76 -13.35
CA GLN A 251 8.40 7.17 -13.06
C GLN A 251 8.84 8.08 -14.21
N ASP A 252 10.00 7.81 -14.83
CA ASP A 252 10.50 8.52 -16.01
C ASP A 252 9.49 8.43 -17.16
N THR A 253 8.93 7.24 -17.38
CA THR A 253 7.90 7.01 -18.41
C THR A 253 6.65 7.85 -18.13
N ILE A 254 6.18 7.87 -16.89
CA ILE A 254 5.00 8.67 -16.52
C ILE A 254 5.30 10.16 -16.67
N PHE A 255 6.49 10.62 -16.29
CA PHE A 255 6.89 12.01 -16.43
C PHE A 255 6.94 12.43 -17.91
N VAL A 256 7.59 11.64 -18.77
CA VAL A 256 7.65 11.92 -20.22
C VAL A 256 6.25 11.93 -20.83
N GLN A 257 5.40 10.96 -20.50
CA GLN A 257 4.00 10.94 -20.94
C GLN A 257 3.23 12.19 -20.49
N SER A 258 3.44 12.64 -19.25
CA SER A 258 2.82 13.86 -18.72
C SER A 258 3.30 15.12 -19.45
N LEU A 259 4.57 15.19 -19.80
CA LEU A 259 5.16 16.32 -20.52
C LEU A 259 4.65 16.37 -21.96
N ILE A 260 4.65 15.24 -22.67
CA ILE A 260 4.11 15.15 -24.04
C ILE A 260 2.63 15.54 -24.06
N GLY A 261 1.83 15.00 -23.13
CA GLY A 261 0.42 15.36 -23.00
C GLY A 261 0.22 16.86 -22.74
N ALA A 262 1.04 17.44 -21.87
CA ALA A 262 0.99 18.88 -21.56
C ALA A 262 1.35 19.76 -22.75
N VAL A 263 2.37 19.40 -23.55
CA VAL A 263 2.74 20.12 -24.77
C VAL A 263 1.60 20.09 -25.78
N ILE A 264 1.00 18.92 -26.03
CA ILE A 264 -0.11 18.79 -26.98
C ILE A 264 -1.30 19.65 -26.55
N ILE A 265 -1.75 19.51 -25.30
CA ILE A 265 -2.91 20.25 -24.80
C ILE A 265 -2.61 21.75 -24.74
N GLY A 266 -1.43 22.15 -24.25
CA GLY A 266 -1.00 23.54 -24.17
C GLY A 266 -0.94 24.21 -25.54
N CYS A 267 -0.37 23.54 -26.54
CA CYS A 267 -0.32 24.05 -27.92
C CYS A 267 -1.73 24.23 -28.52
N ILE A 268 -2.67 23.33 -28.23
CA ILE A 268 -4.06 23.47 -28.68
C ILE A 268 -4.70 24.71 -28.05
N ILE A 269 -4.58 24.88 -26.73
CA ILE A 269 -5.15 26.03 -26.00
C ILE A 269 -4.60 27.35 -26.56
N VAL A 270 -3.27 27.46 -26.65
CA VAL A 270 -2.61 28.65 -27.18
C VAL A 270 -2.96 28.87 -28.66
N GLY A 271 -3.08 27.80 -29.46
CA GLY A 271 -3.52 27.89 -30.85
C GLY A 271 -4.91 28.51 -30.99
N ILE A 272 -5.84 28.13 -30.11
CA ILE A 272 -7.18 28.73 -30.04
C ILE A 272 -7.07 30.23 -29.73
N PHE A 273 -6.35 30.61 -28.66
CA PHE A 273 -6.19 32.02 -28.31
C PHE A 273 -5.47 32.83 -29.39
N CYS A 274 -4.51 32.26 -30.12
CA CYS A 274 -3.85 32.91 -31.25
C CYS A 274 -4.80 33.16 -32.44
N ALA A 275 -5.81 32.29 -32.64
CA ALA A 275 -6.80 32.43 -33.70
C ALA A 275 -7.87 33.48 -33.42
N VAL A 276 -8.17 33.76 -32.15
CA VAL A 276 -9.16 34.78 -31.74
C VAL A 276 -8.72 36.18 -32.23
N PRO A 277 -9.60 37.02 -32.79
CA PRO A 277 -9.25 38.40 -33.14
C PRO A 277 -8.89 39.25 -31.90
N ARG A 278 -8.35 40.45 -32.10
CA ARG A 278 -7.99 41.33 -30.97
C ARG A 278 -9.24 42.01 -30.41
N GLY A 279 -9.35 42.07 -29.08
CA GLY A 279 -10.44 42.79 -28.41
C GLY A 279 -10.23 44.30 -28.34
N ALA A 280 -8.98 44.76 -28.23
CA ALA A 280 -8.58 46.17 -28.16
C ALA A 280 -9.27 46.97 -27.04
N LEU A 281 -9.37 46.38 -25.83
CA LEU A 281 -10.03 46.99 -24.68
C LEU A 281 -9.09 47.88 -23.84
N PHE A 282 -7.78 47.61 -23.83
CA PHE A 282 -6.78 48.34 -23.05
C PHE A 282 -5.35 48.13 -23.61
#